data_AF-A0A0F2J7P1-F1
#
_entry.id   AF-A0A0F2J7P1-F1
#
_cell.length_a   1.000
_cell.length_b   1.000
_cell.length_c   1.000
_cell.angle_alpha   90.00
_cell.angle_beta   90.00
_cell.angle_gamma   90.00
#
_symmetry.space_group_name_H-M   'P 1'
#
loop_
_entity.id
_entity.type
_entity.pdbx_description
1 polymer ?
#
loop_
_entity_poly.entity_id
_entity_poly.type
_entity_poly.pdbx_seq_one_letter_code
_entity_poly.pdbx_strand_id
1 'polypeptide(L)'
;MRHVNKIISCVITIFILSLFTVACSNASSNYKSQNENLQNENRQLKDKIAQLEESVNDYKTKELKQNDLSISNDEILDKVRFIEKENKLLLLPLEDSRVVRNIQTNTLAKVIDRGIVDDLTWIYVEIPVHDSPIFSKGWIKENETVLYTQDKVRLVPE
;
A
#
# COMPACT_ATOMS: atom_id res chain seq x y z
N MET A 1 -55.15 -24.90 65.14
CA MET A 1 -54.84 -25.21 63.71
C MET A 1 -55.06 -24.02 62.76
N ARG A 2 -56.18 -23.28 62.81
CA ARG A 2 -56.50 -22.22 61.81
C ARG A 2 -55.51 -21.03 61.76
N HIS A 3 -54.94 -20.62 62.89
CA HIS A 3 -53.96 -19.52 62.95
C HIS A 3 -52.57 -19.92 62.40
N VAL A 4 -52.16 -21.18 62.61
CA VAL A 4 -50.87 -21.71 62.13
C VAL A 4 -50.86 -21.76 60.60
N ASN A 5 -51.97 -22.18 59.97
CA ASN A 5 -52.08 -22.20 58.50
C ASN A 5 -52.02 -20.80 57.87
N LYS A 6 -52.53 -19.75 58.55
CA LYS A 6 -52.43 -18.36 58.05
C LYS A 6 -51.00 -17.84 58.10
N ILE A 7 -50.25 -18.15 59.15
CA ILE A 7 -48.85 -17.75 59.30
C ILE A 7 -48.00 -18.44 58.22
N ILE A 8 -48.19 -19.75 58.02
CA ILE A 8 -47.47 -20.51 56.98
C ILE A 8 -47.77 -19.95 55.58
N SER A 9 -49.04 -19.66 55.27
CA SER A 9 -49.42 -19.05 53.99
C SER A 9 -48.74 -17.70 53.77
N CYS A 10 -48.63 -16.87 54.82
CA CYS A 10 -48.02 -15.55 54.74
C CYS A 10 -46.51 -15.63 54.48
N VAL A 11 -45.83 -16.56 55.15
CA VAL A 11 -44.39 -16.80 54.97
C VAL A 11 -44.08 -17.30 53.55
N ILE A 12 -44.91 -18.21 53.02
CA ILE A 12 -44.76 -18.72 51.65
C ILE A 12 -44.94 -17.58 50.63
N THR A 13 -45.94 -16.70 50.80
CA THR A 13 -46.13 -15.58 49.89
C THR A 13 -44.97 -14.59 49.91
N ILE A 14 -44.40 -14.30 51.09
CA ILE A 14 -43.24 -13.40 51.21
C ILE A 14 -42.01 -14.02 50.54
N PHE A 15 -41.82 -15.33 50.70
CA PHE A 15 -40.71 -16.05 50.07
C PHE A 15 -40.83 -16.11 48.53
N ILE A 16 -42.05 -16.29 48.01
CA ILE A 16 -42.29 -16.26 46.55
C ILE A 16 -42.05 -14.84 46.00
N LEU A 17 -42.50 -13.79 46.70
CA LEU A 17 -42.23 -12.41 46.30
C LEU A 17 -40.74 -12.08 46.30
N SER A 18 -39.98 -12.52 47.31
CA SER A 18 -38.54 -12.27 47.36
C SER A 18 -37.80 -12.98 46.22
N LEU A 19 -38.15 -14.23 45.89
CA LEU A 19 -37.60 -14.93 44.74
C LEU A 19 -37.91 -14.23 43.41
N PHE A 20 -39.11 -13.66 43.25
CA PHE A 20 -39.49 -12.92 42.05
C PHE A 20 -38.66 -11.64 41.86
N THR A 21 -38.40 -10.91 42.95
CA THR A 21 -37.60 -9.67 42.90
C THR A 21 -36.14 -9.92 42.50
N VAL A 22 -35.52 -11.01 42.97
CA VAL A 22 -34.15 -11.39 42.62
C VAL A 22 -34.05 -11.82 41.15
N ALA A 23 -35.01 -12.60 40.66
CA ALA A 23 -35.04 -13.05 39.26
C ALA A 23 -35.19 -11.88 38.27
N CYS A 24 -36.08 -10.92 38.55
CA CYS A 24 -36.26 -9.73 37.71
C CYS A 24 -35.01 -8.82 37.72
N SER A 25 -34.34 -8.70 38.87
CA SER A 25 -33.13 -7.87 39.00
C SER A 25 -31.98 -8.40 38.14
N ASN A 26 -31.78 -9.73 38.12
CA ASN A 26 -30.72 -10.38 37.33
C ASN A 26 -31.00 -10.36 35.82
N ALA A 27 -32.27 -10.49 35.41
CA ALA A 27 -32.64 -10.37 34.00
C ALA A 27 -32.38 -8.95 33.49
N SER A 28 -32.82 -7.94 34.24
CA SER A 28 -32.66 -6.53 33.85
C SER A 28 -31.19 -6.10 33.75
N SER A 29 -30.31 -6.59 34.62
CA SER A 29 -28.87 -6.26 34.57
C SER A 29 -28.19 -6.88 33.36
N ASN A 30 -28.56 -8.11 32.99
CA ASN A 30 -28.03 -8.80 31.81
C ASN A 30 -28.45 -8.08 30.51
N TYR A 31 -29.73 -7.73 30.35
CA TYR A 31 -30.19 -6.96 29.18
C TYR A 31 -29.50 -5.59 29.07
N LYS A 32 -29.27 -4.92 30.19
CA LYS A 32 -28.55 -3.64 30.20
C LYS A 32 -27.10 -3.80 29.72
N SER A 33 -26.39 -4.80 30.25
CA SER A 33 -25.01 -5.09 29.84
C SER A 33 -24.90 -5.48 28.37
N GLN A 34 -25.83 -6.29 27.85
CA GLN A 34 -25.87 -6.63 26.43
C GLN A 34 -26.10 -5.41 25.54
N ASN A 35 -26.99 -4.51 25.94
CA ASN A 35 -27.27 -3.29 25.19
C ASN A 35 -26.08 -2.33 25.20
N GLU A 36 -25.37 -2.20 26.31
CA GLU A 36 -24.13 -1.42 26.40
C GLU A 36 -23.02 -2.01 25.50
N ASN A 37 -22.87 -3.34 25.48
CA ASN A 37 -21.92 -4.00 24.59
C ASN A 37 -22.28 -3.78 23.10
N LEU A 38 -23.55 -3.94 22.72
CA LEU A 38 -24.01 -3.70 21.35
C LEU A 38 -23.83 -2.24 20.92
N GLN A 39 -24.02 -1.29 21.84
CA GLN A 39 -23.78 0.13 21.57
C GLN A 39 -22.28 0.41 21.36
N ASN A 40 -21.42 -0.23 22.16
CA ASN A 40 -19.98 -0.10 22.02
C ASN A 40 -19.47 -0.72 20.71
N GLU A 41 -19.95 -1.91 20.34
CA GLU A 41 -19.63 -2.54 19.06
C GLU A 41 -20.08 -1.68 17.87
N ASN A 42 -21.30 -1.14 17.92
CA ASN A 42 -21.78 -0.21 16.90
C ASN A 42 -20.89 1.02 16.76
N ARG A 43 -20.39 1.55 17.87
CA ARG A 43 -19.45 2.68 17.85
C ARG A 43 -18.13 2.29 17.19
N GLN A 44 -17.55 1.16 17.60
CA GLN A 44 -16.30 0.66 17.02
C GLN A 44 -16.41 0.36 15.52
N LEU A 45 -17.55 -0.19 15.09
CA LEU A 45 -17.81 -0.45 13.67
C LEU A 45 -17.92 0.84 12.87
N LYS A 46 -18.61 1.86 13.41
CA LYS A 46 -18.69 3.18 12.76
C LYS A 46 -17.33 3.84 12.64
N ASP A 47 -16.50 3.77 13.68
CA ASP A 47 -15.15 4.33 13.65
C ASP A 47 -14.28 3.62 12.61
N LYS A 48 -14.38 2.28 12.50
CA LYS A 48 -13.69 1.52 11.45
C LYS A 48 -14.17 1.86 10.04
N ILE A 49 -15.47 2.05 9.85
CA ILE A 49 -16.03 2.47 8.55
C ILE A 49 -15.45 3.83 8.17
N ALA A 50 -15.46 4.80 9.08
CA ALA A 50 -14.89 6.12 8.82
C ALA A 50 -13.39 6.06 8.46
N GLN A 51 -12.61 5.25 9.17
CA GLN A 51 -11.18 5.05 8.88
C GLN A 51 -10.95 4.38 7.52
N LEU A 52 -11.78 3.40 7.15
CA LEU A 52 -11.71 2.74 5.85
C LEU A 52 -12.12 3.68 4.72
N GLU A 53 -13.16 4.48 4.91
CA GLU A 53 -13.59 5.49 3.95
C GLU A 53 -12.51 6.55 3.73
N GLU A 54 -11.86 7.02 4.79
CA GLU A 54 -10.71 7.93 4.70
C GLU A 54 -9.55 7.30 3.94
N SER A 55 -9.21 6.05 4.26
CA SER A 55 -8.14 5.31 3.57
C SER A 55 -8.45 5.12 2.09
N VAL A 56 -9.68 4.71 1.75
CA VAL A 56 -10.13 4.56 0.35
C VAL A 56 -10.07 5.89 -0.39
N ASN A 57 -10.45 6.99 0.25
CA ASN A 57 -10.39 8.31 -0.37
C ASN A 57 -8.94 8.77 -0.60
N ASP A 58 -8.02 8.49 0.33
CA ASP A 58 -6.59 8.75 0.15
C ASP A 58 -6.01 7.93 -1.02
N TYR A 59 -6.33 6.63 -1.12
CA TYR A 59 -5.93 5.78 -2.24
C TYR A 59 -6.49 6.30 -3.57
N LYS A 60 -7.78 6.64 -3.64
CA LYS A 60 -8.40 7.16 -4.85
C LYS A 60 -7.81 8.50 -5.27
N THR A 61 -7.46 9.35 -4.31
CA THR A 61 -6.78 10.63 -4.59
C THR A 61 -5.36 10.42 -5.10
N LYS A 62 -4.66 9.38 -4.64
CA LYS A 62 -3.35 8.98 -5.17
C LYS A 62 -3.45 8.37 -6.57
N GLU A 63 -4.47 7.55 -6.82
CA GLU A 63 -4.72 6.93 -8.13
C GLU A 63 -5.14 7.97 -9.18
N LEU A 64 -5.95 8.96 -8.81
CA LEU A 64 -6.29 10.10 -9.68
C LEU A 64 -5.10 11.02 -9.98
N LYS A 65 -4.01 10.92 -9.21
CA LYS A 65 -2.72 11.59 -9.50
C LYS A 65 -1.75 10.71 -10.26
N GLN A 66 -2.07 9.43 -10.43
CA GLN A 66 -1.33 8.55 -11.33
C GLN A 66 -1.75 8.94 -12.74
N ASN A 67 -1.01 9.89 -13.31
CA ASN A 67 -1.10 10.20 -14.73
C ASN A 67 -0.96 8.89 -15.48
N ASP A 68 -1.90 8.60 -16.38
CA ASP A 68 -1.77 7.50 -17.32
C ASP A 68 -0.35 7.55 -17.92
N LEU A 69 0.38 6.45 -17.79
CA LEU A 69 1.75 6.31 -18.32
C LEU A 69 1.68 6.32 -19.85
N SER A 70 1.61 7.52 -20.41
CA SER A 70 1.55 7.76 -21.83
C SER A 70 2.96 7.85 -22.36
N ILE A 71 3.52 6.71 -22.77
CA ILE A 71 4.80 6.68 -23.49
C ILE A 71 4.54 7.18 -24.92
N SER A 72 4.89 8.43 -25.19
CA SER A 72 5.00 8.92 -26.56
C SER A 72 6.34 8.49 -27.13
N ASN A 73 6.31 7.69 -28.20
CA ASN A 73 7.53 7.27 -28.90
C ASN A 73 8.09 8.45 -29.70
N ASP A 74 9.29 8.87 -29.33
CA ASP A 74 10.09 9.83 -30.10
C ASP A 74 11.16 9.09 -30.92
N GLU A 75 11.58 9.70 -32.02
CA GLU A 75 12.60 9.13 -32.89
C GLU A 75 13.94 8.94 -32.16
N ILE A 76 14.48 7.73 -32.21
CA ILE A 76 15.75 7.37 -31.56
C ILE A 76 16.91 7.86 -32.44
N LEU A 77 17.42 9.05 -32.15
CA LEU A 77 18.59 9.61 -32.84
C LEU A 77 19.90 8.94 -32.36
N ASP A 78 20.00 8.67 -31.06
CA ASP A 78 21.23 8.21 -30.42
C ASP A 78 21.13 6.75 -29.96
N LYS A 79 21.75 5.84 -30.70
CA LYS A 79 21.68 4.39 -30.43
C LYS A 79 22.50 3.95 -29.22
N VAL A 80 23.43 4.78 -28.74
CA VAL A 80 24.34 4.47 -27.63
C VAL A 80 24.51 5.69 -26.73
N ARG A 81 24.38 5.47 -25.42
CA ARG A 81 24.61 6.45 -24.37
C ARG A 81 25.70 5.96 -23.43
N PHE A 82 26.41 6.89 -22.82
CA PHE A 82 27.44 6.63 -21.83
C PHE A 82 26.95 7.05 -20.45
N ILE A 83 27.21 6.21 -19.44
CA ILE A 83 26.78 6.41 -18.07
C ILE A 83 28.04 6.67 -17.24
N GLU A 84 28.31 7.94 -16.93
CA GLU A 84 29.57 8.41 -16.32
C GLU A 84 29.72 8.14 -14.82
N LYS A 85 28.61 7.78 -14.16
CA LYS A 85 28.55 7.60 -12.71
C LYS A 85 27.69 6.39 -12.41
N GLU A 86 27.83 5.85 -11.21
CA GLU A 86 26.94 4.78 -10.76
C GLU A 86 25.47 5.23 -10.87
N ASN A 87 24.63 4.37 -11.44
CA ASN A 87 23.21 4.66 -11.62
C ASN A 87 22.36 3.40 -11.43
N LYS A 88 21.04 3.51 -11.55
CA LYS A 88 20.07 2.43 -11.38
C LYS A 88 19.34 2.18 -12.69
N LEU A 89 19.19 0.91 -13.00
CA LEU A 89 18.33 0.43 -14.08
C LEU A 89 16.96 0.12 -13.47
N LEU A 90 15.92 0.80 -13.91
CA LEU A 90 14.57 0.71 -13.34
C LEU A 90 13.66 -0.17 -14.19
N LEU A 91 12.64 -0.76 -13.56
CA LEU A 91 11.67 -1.62 -14.26
C LEU A 91 10.69 -0.81 -15.12
N LEU A 92 10.33 0.38 -14.63
CA LEU A 92 9.40 1.33 -15.25
C LEU A 92 10.04 2.73 -15.26
N PRO A 93 9.63 3.62 -16.18
CA PRO A 93 10.11 5.00 -16.27
C PRO A 93 9.45 5.89 -15.18
N LEU A 94 9.68 5.54 -13.92
CA LEU A 94 9.19 6.24 -12.72
C LEU A 94 10.28 6.26 -11.65
N GLU A 95 10.39 7.35 -10.89
CA GLU A 95 11.41 7.50 -9.83
C GLU A 95 11.39 6.40 -8.76
N ASP A 96 10.19 5.99 -8.37
CA ASP A 96 9.93 5.02 -7.31
C ASP A 96 9.82 3.58 -7.83
N SER A 97 10.12 3.37 -9.11
CA SER A 97 10.09 2.05 -9.72
C SER A 97 11.12 1.11 -9.10
N ARG A 98 10.81 -0.19 -9.16
CA ARG A 98 11.71 -1.24 -8.70
C ARG A 98 13.03 -1.19 -9.48
N VAL A 99 14.13 -1.19 -8.73
CA VAL A 99 15.47 -1.33 -9.30
C VAL A 99 15.66 -2.76 -9.82
N VAL A 100 15.92 -2.86 -11.12
CA VAL A 100 16.29 -4.10 -11.82
C VAL A 100 17.74 -4.45 -11.50
N ARG A 101 18.64 -3.46 -11.57
CA ARG A 101 20.08 -3.63 -11.32
C ARG A 101 20.76 -2.26 -11.09
N ASN A 102 21.88 -2.25 -10.37
CA ASN A 102 22.78 -1.09 -10.34
C ASN A 102 23.76 -1.12 -11.52
N ILE A 103 23.92 0.01 -12.18
CA ILE A 103 24.81 0.24 -13.31
C ILE A 103 26.12 0.81 -12.77
N GLN A 104 27.24 0.18 -13.09
CA GLN A 104 28.55 0.68 -12.70
C GLN A 104 28.90 1.96 -13.48
N THR A 105 29.83 2.74 -12.92
CA THR A 105 30.38 3.90 -13.61
C THR A 105 31.05 3.49 -14.95
N ASN A 106 31.07 4.42 -15.89
CA ASN A 106 31.65 4.27 -17.23
C ASN A 106 31.04 3.13 -18.07
N THR A 107 29.73 2.91 -17.94
CA THR A 107 29.02 1.87 -18.70
C THR A 107 28.50 2.41 -20.02
N LEU A 108 28.66 1.64 -21.10
CA LEU A 108 27.97 1.88 -22.37
C LEU A 108 26.61 1.22 -22.36
N ALA A 109 25.58 1.98 -22.71
CA ALA A 109 24.20 1.51 -22.76
C ALA A 109 23.66 1.69 -24.18
N LYS A 110 23.11 0.61 -24.76
CA LYS A 110 22.43 0.65 -26.05
C LYS A 110 20.99 1.12 -25.83
N VAL A 111 20.59 2.17 -26.52
CA VAL A 111 19.20 2.66 -26.47
C VAL A 111 18.33 1.78 -27.35
N ILE A 112 17.26 1.23 -26.77
CA ILE A 112 16.26 0.39 -27.43
C ILE A 112 15.01 1.20 -27.71
N ASP A 113 14.57 2.00 -26.74
CA ASP A 113 13.34 2.79 -26.83
C ASP A 113 13.46 4.11 -26.06
N ARG A 114 12.57 5.05 -26.34
CA ARG A 114 12.50 6.38 -25.70
C ARG A 114 11.05 6.73 -25.40
N GLY A 115 10.83 7.23 -24.19
CA GLY A 115 9.50 7.61 -23.71
C GLY A 115 9.53 8.91 -22.92
N ILE A 116 8.40 9.61 -22.91
CA ILE A 116 8.20 10.78 -22.06
C ILE A 116 7.20 10.41 -20.97
N VAL A 117 7.54 10.67 -19.71
CA VAL A 117 6.66 10.48 -18.55
C VAL A 117 6.84 11.68 -17.63
N ASP A 118 5.75 12.36 -17.28
CA ASP A 118 5.74 13.58 -16.46
C ASP A 118 6.76 14.63 -16.94
N ASP A 119 6.77 14.92 -18.25
CA ASP A 119 7.70 15.85 -18.93
C ASP A 119 9.19 15.47 -18.83
N LEU A 120 9.52 14.30 -18.29
CA LEU A 120 10.87 13.77 -18.25
C LEU A 120 11.06 12.75 -19.37
N THR A 121 12.20 12.85 -20.06
CA THR A 121 12.59 11.85 -21.04
C THR A 121 13.30 10.68 -20.37
N TRP A 122 12.77 9.50 -20.63
CA TRP A 122 13.31 8.21 -20.24
C TRP A 122 13.78 7.44 -21.47
N ILE A 123 14.86 6.68 -21.30
CA ILE A 123 15.38 5.78 -22.32
C ILE A 123 15.37 4.36 -21.78
N TYR A 124 14.82 3.43 -22.57
CA TYR A 124 14.90 2.01 -22.31
C TYR A 124 16.19 1.49 -22.91
N VAL A 125 17.09 0.97 -22.08
CA VAL A 125 18.46 0.63 -22.48
C VAL A 125 18.79 -0.82 -22.20
N GLU A 126 19.75 -1.35 -22.97
CA GLU A 126 20.45 -2.60 -22.72
C GLU A 126 21.90 -2.30 -22.32
N ILE A 127 22.33 -2.82 -21.17
CA ILE A 127 23.71 -2.70 -20.68
C ILE A 127 24.46 -4.03 -20.84
N PRO A 128 25.79 -4.00 -21.06
CA PRO A 128 26.60 -5.20 -21.09
C PRO A 128 26.62 -5.85 -19.70
N VAL A 129 26.50 -7.18 -19.69
CA VAL A 129 26.57 -8.01 -18.47
C VAL A 129 27.48 -9.20 -18.76
N HIS A 130 28.53 -9.37 -17.96
CA HIS A 130 29.53 -10.43 -18.17
C HIS A 130 29.11 -11.77 -17.55
N ASP A 131 28.40 -11.74 -16.41
CA ASP A 131 28.18 -12.95 -15.60
C ASP A 131 26.78 -13.58 -15.76
N SER A 132 25.78 -12.80 -16.18
CA SER A 132 24.41 -13.31 -16.37
C SER A 132 23.63 -12.44 -17.35
N PRO A 133 23.09 -13.00 -18.44
CA PRO A 133 22.32 -12.25 -19.45
C PRO A 133 20.93 -11.80 -18.94
N ILE A 134 20.61 -12.08 -17.67
CA ILE A 134 19.32 -11.76 -17.06
C ILE A 134 19.38 -10.34 -16.49
N PHE A 135 18.30 -9.58 -16.69
CA PHE A 135 18.12 -8.23 -16.11
C PHE A 135 19.13 -7.19 -16.63
N SER A 136 19.48 -7.26 -17.92
CA SER A 136 20.33 -6.28 -18.60
C SER A 136 19.55 -5.10 -19.21
N LYS A 137 18.22 -5.09 -19.09
CA LYS A 137 17.34 -4.08 -19.70
C LYS A 137 16.47 -3.37 -18.68
N GLY A 138 16.24 -2.08 -18.92
CA GLY A 138 15.38 -1.25 -18.08
C GLY A 138 15.47 0.22 -18.45
N TRP A 139 14.79 1.04 -17.66
CA TRP A 139 14.65 2.47 -17.86
C TRP A 139 15.68 3.25 -17.04
N ILE A 140 16.18 4.33 -17.64
CA ILE A 140 17.05 5.34 -17.02
C ILE A 140 16.64 6.71 -17.59
N LYS A 141 16.83 7.78 -16.82
CA LYS A 141 16.59 9.13 -17.36
C LYS A 141 17.62 9.47 -18.41
N GLU A 142 17.17 10.11 -19.49
CA GLU A 142 18.06 10.54 -20.55
C GLU A 142 19.12 11.54 -20.03
N ASN A 143 18.75 12.44 -19.12
CA ASN A 143 19.62 13.48 -18.56
C ASN A 143 20.68 12.95 -17.55
N GLU A 144 20.56 11.71 -17.10
CA GLU A 144 21.57 11.03 -16.29
C GLU A 144 22.60 10.28 -17.15
N THR A 145 22.47 10.40 -18.46
CA THR A 145 23.38 9.83 -19.44
C THR A 145 23.89 10.90 -20.38
N VAL A 146 24.98 10.61 -21.07
CA VAL A 146 25.59 11.51 -22.05
C VAL A 146 25.79 10.79 -23.37
N LEU A 147 25.91 11.55 -24.45
CA LEU A 147 26.24 10.98 -25.75
C LEU A 147 27.59 10.29 -25.69
N TYR A 148 27.68 9.13 -26.34
CA TYR A 148 28.95 8.46 -26.53
C TYR A 148 29.75 9.18 -27.63
N THR A 149 30.85 9.81 -27.24
CA THR A 149 31.79 10.51 -28.12
C THR A 149 33.13 9.76 -28.16
N GLN A 150 33.95 9.99 -29.20
CA GLN A 150 35.24 9.32 -29.38
C GLN A 150 36.20 9.50 -28.19
N ASP A 151 36.12 10.63 -27.52
CA ASP A 151 36.86 11.00 -26.32
C ASP A 151 36.56 10.10 -25.11
N LYS A 152 35.42 9.42 -25.07
CA LYS A 152 35.04 8.50 -23.97
C LYS A 152 35.44 7.04 -24.20
N VAL A 153 35.99 6.72 -25.37
CA VAL A 153 36.48 5.36 -25.70
C VAL A 153 37.48 4.85 -24.65
N ARG A 154 38.30 5.73 -24.08
CA ARG A 154 39.35 5.37 -23.10
C ARG A 154 38.85 5.11 -21.68
N LEU A 155 37.59 5.43 -21.39
CA LEU A 155 37.02 5.34 -20.04
C LEU A 155 36.23 4.06 -19.82
N VAL A 156 35.87 3.35 -20.89
CA VAL A 156 35.15 2.09 -20.83
C VAL A 156 36.09 1.01 -20.29
N PRO A 157 35.76 0.37 -19.16
CA PRO A 157 36.55 -0.77 -18.65
C PRO A 157 36.46 -1.95 -19.61
N GLU A 158 37.57 -2.69 -19.78
CA GLU A 158 37.65 -3.92 -20.60
C GLU A 158 36.77 -5.06 -20.06
#